data_AF-A0A7S0T7A3-F1
#
_entry.id   AF-A0A7S0T7A3-F1
#
_cell.length_a   1.000
_cell.length_b   1.000
_cell.length_c   1.000
_cell.angle_alpha   90.00
_cell.angle_beta   90.00
_cell.angle_gamma   90.00
#
_symmetry.space_group_name_H-M   'P 1'
#
loop_
_entity.id
_entity.type
_entity.pdbx_description
1 polymer ?
#
loop_
_entity_poly.entity_id
_entity_poly.type
_entity_poly.pdbx_seq_one_letter_code
_entity_poly.pdbx_strand_id
1 'polypeptide(L)'
;VPPSTAVTTARDVPLRAVLCMHTLGWDLLDMSFDAQLPGEPLCDAHRILVGQRSTSIMLERFPSSPMLLWLEAVSLQRQGEYELALRQLEVAANAFSTAEGLRSKAVESGVNMPQRMMGHAVLLSTMLRRHSDTEKYGRAILRVREKDDFPAEAFVCLGLSAMLRGEANQASSLFRDAANLQMLHPENDMKRMLHQKARALLRRRNATVAHAEFLVAMFCHEQM
;
A
#
# COMPACT_ATOMS: atom_id res chain seq x y z
N VAL A 1 -32.58 8.90 -39.81
CA VAL A 1 -32.11 9.56 -38.57
C VAL A 1 -31.08 8.64 -37.94
N PRO A 2 -29.78 9.00 -37.90
CA PRO A 2 -28.80 8.16 -37.24
C PRO A 2 -29.05 8.21 -35.72
N PRO A 3 -28.73 7.14 -34.97
CA PRO A 3 -28.93 7.12 -33.53
C PRO A 3 -28.01 8.15 -32.89
N SER A 4 -28.61 9.06 -32.12
CA SER A 4 -27.91 10.01 -31.26
C SER A 4 -26.99 9.23 -30.33
N THR A 5 -25.68 9.40 -30.52
CA THR A 5 -24.66 9.04 -29.53
C THR A 5 -24.78 10.03 -28.37
N ALA A 6 -25.72 9.72 -27.45
CA ALA A 6 -25.81 10.41 -26.18
C ALA A 6 -24.50 10.15 -25.41
N VAL A 7 -23.58 11.11 -25.49
CA VAL A 7 -22.43 11.22 -24.60
C VAL A 7 -23.02 11.35 -23.20
N THR A 8 -22.99 10.25 -22.46
CA THR A 8 -23.49 10.18 -21.09
C THR A 8 -22.58 11.06 -20.25
N THR A 9 -23.03 12.27 -19.93
CA THR A 9 -22.27 13.16 -19.05
C THR A 9 -22.04 12.48 -17.70
N ALA A 10 -20.90 12.71 -17.06
CA ALA A 10 -20.47 12.08 -15.80
C ALA A 10 -21.46 12.23 -14.61
N ARG A 11 -22.62 12.87 -14.80
CA ARG A 11 -23.60 13.25 -13.77
C ARG A 11 -24.63 12.19 -13.41
N ASP A 12 -24.81 11.12 -14.19
CA ASP A 12 -25.93 10.19 -13.99
C ASP A 12 -25.55 8.84 -13.35
N VAL A 13 -24.35 8.70 -12.77
CA VAL A 13 -24.01 7.52 -11.99
C VAL A 13 -24.66 7.64 -10.61
N PRO A 14 -25.58 6.74 -10.23
CA PRO A 14 -26.16 6.78 -8.90
C PRO A 14 -25.04 6.66 -7.86
N LEU A 15 -25.09 7.46 -6.79
CA LEU A 15 -24.13 7.39 -5.68
C LEU A 15 -23.93 5.96 -5.17
N ARG A 16 -25.01 5.16 -5.19
CA ARG A 16 -24.96 3.73 -4.86
C ARG A 16 -24.01 2.94 -5.76
N ALA A 17 -23.99 3.20 -7.06
CA ALA A 17 -23.07 2.54 -7.99
C ALA A 17 -21.62 2.98 -7.75
N VAL A 18 -21.39 4.25 -7.42
CA VAL A 18 -20.06 4.76 -7.01
C VAL A 18 -19.56 4.05 -5.76
N LEU A 19 -20.40 3.96 -4.73
CA LEU A 19 -20.08 3.27 -3.48
C LEU A 19 -19.84 1.77 -3.71
N CYS A 20 -20.69 1.09 -4.47
CA CYS A 20 -20.51 -0.33 -4.79
C CYS A 20 -19.20 -0.58 -5.55
N MET A 21 -18.88 0.24 -6.55
CA MET A 21 -17.64 0.10 -7.31
C MET A 21 -16.40 0.43 -6.47
N HIS A 22 -16.52 1.39 -5.54
CA HIS A 22 -15.46 1.69 -4.59
C HIS A 22 -15.23 0.51 -3.64
N THR A 23 -16.28 -0.01 -3.01
CA THR A 23 -16.21 -1.19 -2.12
C THR A 23 -15.66 -2.40 -2.87
N LEU A 24 -16.12 -2.66 -4.10
CA LEU A 24 -15.59 -3.73 -4.94
C LEU A 24 -14.11 -3.52 -5.27
N GLY A 25 -13.70 -2.31 -5.66
CA GLY A 25 -12.28 -2.01 -5.90
C GLY A 25 -11.45 -2.23 -4.63
N TRP A 26 -11.98 -1.85 -3.47
CA TRP A 26 -11.30 -2.01 -2.19
C TRP A 26 -11.16 -3.49 -1.79
N ASP A 27 -12.24 -4.26 -1.93
CA ASP A 27 -12.30 -5.70 -1.64
C ASP A 27 -11.51 -6.56 -2.63
N LEU A 28 -11.30 -6.08 -3.86
CA LEU A 28 -10.58 -6.82 -4.90
C LEU A 28 -9.09 -6.45 -4.96
N LEU A 29 -8.69 -5.27 -4.47
CA LEU A 29 -7.32 -4.76 -4.64
C LEU A 29 -6.54 -4.60 -3.32
N ASP A 30 -7.17 -4.06 -2.27
CA ASP A 30 -6.49 -3.70 -1.01
C ASP A 30 -6.75 -4.72 0.11
N MET A 31 -7.98 -5.22 0.21
CA MET A 31 -8.38 -6.19 1.25
C MET A 31 -8.43 -7.61 0.69
N SER A 32 -7.58 -8.49 1.22
CA SER A 32 -7.83 -9.92 1.34
C SER A 32 -8.94 -10.18 2.37
N PHE A 33 -10.15 -9.67 2.11
CA PHE A 33 -11.29 -10.34 2.72
C PHE A 33 -11.31 -11.74 2.10
N ASP A 34 -11.01 -12.74 2.93
CA ASP A 34 -11.67 -14.05 2.89
C ASP A 34 -13.19 -13.84 3.03
N ALA A 35 -13.79 -13.02 2.16
CA ALA A 35 -15.16 -13.23 1.79
C ALA A 35 -15.11 -14.56 1.06
N GLN A 36 -15.16 -15.65 1.84
CA GLN A 36 -15.62 -16.95 1.39
C GLN A 36 -17.04 -16.73 0.89
N LEU A 37 -17.16 -16.16 -0.30
CA LEU A 37 -18.36 -16.23 -1.10
C LEU A 37 -18.65 -17.72 -1.20
N PRO A 38 -19.86 -18.18 -0.85
CA PRO A 38 -20.19 -19.59 -0.99
C PRO A 38 -20.04 -19.96 -2.47
N GLY A 39 -18.97 -20.68 -2.81
CA GLY A 39 -18.53 -20.95 -4.18
C GLY A 39 -17.00 -21.05 -4.29
N GLU A 40 -16.49 -21.35 -5.49
CA GLU A 40 -15.05 -21.31 -5.76
C GLU A 40 -14.56 -19.85 -5.65
N PRO A 41 -13.60 -19.54 -4.77
CA PRO A 41 -13.07 -18.18 -4.66
C PRO A 41 -12.46 -17.75 -5.99
N LEU A 42 -12.75 -16.52 -6.43
CA LEU A 42 -12.09 -15.92 -7.59
C LEU A 42 -10.58 -15.93 -7.34
N CYS A 43 -9.80 -16.56 -8.22
CA CYS A 43 -8.34 -16.52 -8.10
C CYS A 43 -7.83 -15.07 -8.22
N ASP A 44 -6.69 -14.78 -7.60
CA ASP A 44 -6.16 -13.42 -7.50
C ASP A 44 -5.97 -12.72 -8.85
N ALA A 45 -5.56 -13.47 -9.88
CA ALA A 45 -5.45 -12.92 -11.23
C ALA A 45 -6.78 -12.35 -11.75
N HIS A 46 -7.90 -13.02 -11.47
CA HIS A 46 -9.23 -12.51 -11.81
C HIS A 46 -9.65 -11.35 -10.90
N ARG A 47 -9.33 -11.39 -9.60
CA ARG A 47 -9.63 -10.30 -8.67
C ARG A 47 -8.93 -9.00 -9.09
N ILE A 48 -7.64 -9.07 -9.40
CA ILE A 48 -6.84 -7.93 -9.89
C ILE A 48 -7.44 -7.40 -11.19
N LEU A 49 -7.76 -8.26 -12.15
CA LEU A 49 -8.33 -7.85 -13.43
C LEU A 49 -9.68 -7.12 -13.26
N VAL A 50 -10.59 -7.67 -12.46
CA VAL A 50 -11.91 -7.08 -12.21
C VAL A 50 -11.79 -5.78 -11.40
N GLY A 51 -10.93 -5.74 -10.39
CA GLY A 51 -10.64 -4.56 -9.60
C GLY A 51 -10.04 -3.44 -10.43
N GLN A 52 -9.06 -3.74 -11.29
CA GLN A 52 -8.45 -2.79 -12.21
C GLN A 52 -9.47 -2.24 -13.20
N ARG A 53 -10.26 -3.10 -13.85
CA ARG A 53 -11.26 -2.66 -14.82
C ARG A 53 -12.31 -1.76 -14.17
N SER A 54 -12.78 -2.14 -12.99
CA SER A 54 -13.73 -1.34 -12.21
C SER A 54 -13.15 0.02 -11.83
N THR A 55 -11.90 0.05 -11.37
CA THR A 55 -11.21 1.28 -10.96
C THR A 55 -10.95 2.20 -12.15
N SER A 56 -10.51 1.65 -13.29
CA SER A 56 -10.26 2.41 -14.53
C SER A 56 -11.54 3.08 -15.06
N ILE A 57 -12.67 2.35 -15.15
CA ILE A 57 -13.96 2.92 -15.55
C ILE A 57 -14.39 4.05 -14.61
N MET A 58 -14.11 3.91 -13.32
CA MET A 58 -14.45 4.93 -12.33
C MET A 58 -13.51 6.14 -12.41
N LEU A 59 -12.23 5.96 -12.72
CA LEU A 59 -11.27 7.04 -12.92
C LEU A 59 -11.57 7.88 -14.16
N GLU A 60 -12.05 7.27 -15.25
CA GLU A 60 -12.53 8.03 -16.42
C GLU A 60 -13.65 9.02 -16.04
N ARG A 61 -14.45 8.69 -15.04
CA ARG A 61 -15.58 9.50 -14.58
C ARG A 61 -15.22 10.46 -13.44
N PHE A 62 -14.30 10.04 -12.57
CA PHE A 62 -13.84 10.80 -11.40
C PHE A 62 -12.31 10.86 -11.38
N PRO A 63 -11.68 11.56 -12.34
CA PRO A 63 -10.23 11.51 -12.57
C PRO A 63 -9.40 12.11 -11.44
N SER A 64 -10.00 12.98 -10.62
CA SER A 64 -9.36 13.60 -9.46
C SER A 64 -9.71 12.90 -8.14
N SER A 65 -10.41 11.77 -8.17
CA SER A 65 -10.80 11.05 -6.95
C SER A 65 -9.56 10.44 -6.31
N PRO A 66 -9.16 10.92 -5.12
CA PRO A 66 -7.90 10.49 -4.53
C PRO A 66 -7.95 9.03 -4.06
N MET A 67 -9.14 8.52 -3.69
CA MET A 67 -9.35 7.10 -3.39
C MET A 67 -9.22 6.21 -4.63
N LEU A 68 -9.69 6.65 -5.80
CA LEU A 68 -9.59 5.84 -7.02
C LEU A 68 -8.14 5.82 -7.56
N LEU A 69 -7.46 6.96 -7.48
CA LEU A 69 -6.04 7.07 -7.83
C LEU A 69 -5.19 6.17 -6.90
N TRP A 70 -5.56 6.07 -5.62
CA TRP A 70 -4.93 5.12 -4.70
C TRP A 70 -5.15 3.66 -5.11
N LEU A 71 -6.41 3.26 -5.39
CA LEU A 71 -6.74 1.90 -5.81
C LEU A 71 -6.01 1.50 -7.11
N GLU A 72 -5.85 2.45 -8.03
CA GLU A 72 -5.03 2.24 -9.24
C GLU A 72 -3.56 1.99 -8.89
N ALA A 73 -2.99 2.73 -7.94
CA ALA A 73 -1.63 2.48 -7.47
C ALA A 73 -1.47 1.09 -6.85
N VAL A 74 -2.45 0.63 -6.07
CA VAL A 74 -2.46 -0.73 -5.50
C VAL A 74 -2.53 -1.78 -6.63
N SER A 75 -3.36 -1.56 -7.65
CA SER A 75 -3.42 -2.43 -8.82
C SER A 75 -2.08 -2.52 -9.56
N LEU A 76 -1.41 -1.38 -9.76
CA LEU A 76 -0.08 -1.33 -10.39
C LEU A 76 0.97 -2.07 -9.56
N GLN A 77 0.94 -1.92 -8.23
CA GLN A 77 1.81 -2.68 -7.33
C GLN A 77 1.62 -4.20 -7.52
N ARG A 78 0.38 -4.69 -7.53
CA ARG A 78 0.06 -6.12 -7.71
C ARG A 78 0.50 -6.68 -9.07
N GLN A 79 0.68 -5.81 -10.07
CA GLN A 79 1.18 -6.16 -11.40
C GLN A 79 2.71 -6.12 -11.49
N GLY A 80 3.40 -5.68 -10.43
CA GLY A 80 4.85 -5.49 -10.42
C GLY A 80 5.31 -4.14 -10.97
N GLU A 81 4.38 -3.24 -11.33
CA GLU A 81 4.65 -1.93 -11.92
C GLU A 81 4.98 -0.89 -10.83
N TYR A 82 5.99 -1.18 -10.00
CA TYR A 82 6.29 -0.42 -8.77
C TYR A 82 6.63 1.05 -8.98
N GLU A 83 7.31 1.36 -10.07
CA GLU A 83 7.64 2.74 -10.45
C GLU A 83 6.39 3.56 -10.80
N LEU A 84 5.47 2.95 -11.54
CA LEU A 84 4.19 3.58 -11.88
C LEU A 84 3.30 3.69 -10.65
N ALA A 85 3.24 2.64 -9.83
CA ALA A 85 2.49 2.62 -8.58
C ALA A 85 2.94 3.75 -7.63
N LEU A 86 4.25 3.94 -7.45
CA LEU A 86 4.77 4.98 -6.58
C LEU A 86 4.42 6.39 -7.09
N ARG A 87 4.57 6.64 -8.40
CA ARG A 87 4.12 7.91 -9.00
C ARG A 87 2.63 8.14 -8.80
N GLN A 88 1.83 7.09 -8.98
CA GLN A 88 0.38 7.19 -8.83
C GLN A 88 -0.04 7.49 -7.39
N LEU A 89 0.65 6.93 -6.39
CA LEU A 89 0.45 7.31 -4.99
C LEU A 89 0.74 8.79 -4.72
N GLU A 90 1.77 9.36 -5.34
CA GLU A 90 2.10 10.78 -5.20
C GLU A 90 1.00 11.67 -5.81
N VAL A 91 0.45 11.28 -6.96
CA VAL A 91 -0.71 11.95 -7.57
C VAL A 91 -1.93 11.86 -6.66
N ALA A 92 -2.21 10.67 -6.12
CA ALA A 92 -3.33 10.43 -5.21
C ALA A 92 -3.19 11.25 -3.91
N ALA A 93 -1.98 11.33 -3.35
CA ALA A 93 -1.69 12.11 -2.15
C ALA A 93 -1.88 13.62 -2.38
N ASN A 94 -1.43 14.13 -3.52
CA ASN A 94 -1.68 15.52 -3.90
C ASN A 94 -3.18 15.79 -4.01
N ALA A 95 -3.94 14.91 -4.69
CA ALA A 95 -5.39 15.02 -4.79
C ALA A 95 -6.06 15.00 -3.40
N PHE A 96 -5.62 14.13 -2.48
CA PHE A 96 -6.09 14.09 -1.10
C PHE A 96 -5.88 15.43 -0.39
N SER A 97 -4.68 15.98 -0.47
CA SER A 97 -4.35 17.23 0.21
C SER A 97 -5.15 18.43 -0.28
N THR A 98 -5.60 18.39 -1.54
CA THR A 98 -6.46 19.43 -2.12
C THR A 98 -7.93 19.23 -1.79
N ALA A 99 -8.39 17.99 -1.60
CA ALA A 99 -9.80 17.64 -1.45
C ALA A 99 -10.26 17.58 0.01
N GLU A 100 -9.42 17.06 0.91
CA GLU A 100 -9.79 16.86 2.31
C GLU A 100 -8.78 17.55 3.22
N GLY A 101 -9.28 18.39 4.13
CA GLY A 101 -8.52 19.08 5.16
C GLY A 101 -7.86 18.16 6.20
N LEU A 102 -7.35 16.98 5.81
CA LEU A 102 -6.52 16.02 6.58
C LEU A 102 -5.14 16.58 6.97
N ARG A 103 -5.04 17.91 7.03
CA ARG A 103 -3.84 18.72 7.26
C ARG A 103 -3.17 18.38 8.59
N SER A 104 -3.90 17.98 9.63
CA SER A 104 -3.32 17.70 10.95
C SER A 104 -2.31 16.55 10.93
N LYS A 105 -2.71 15.34 10.49
CA LYS A 105 -1.80 14.18 10.44
C LYS A 105 -0.69 14.35 9.40
N ALA A 106 -0.96 15.01 8.27
CA ALA A 106 0.05 15.33 7.27
C ALA A 106 1.10 16.34 7.78
N VAL A 107 0.68 17.33 8.57
CA VAL A 107 1.58 18.30 9.20
C VAL A 107 2.47 17.63 10.26
N GLU A 108 1.90 16.76 11.09
CA GLU A 108 2.66 16.02 12.11
C GLU A 108 3.71 15.08 11.52
N SER A 109 3.41 14.47 10.36
CA SER A 109 4.33 13.53 9.69
C SER A 109 5.46 14.26 8.94
N GLY A 110 5.19 15.47 8.45
CA GLY A 110 6.05 16.21 7.52
C GLY A 110 5.93 15.73 6.07
N VAL A 111 4.97 14.84 5.78
CA VAL A 111 4.66 14.33 4.44
C VAL A 111 3.20 14.61 4.15
N ASN A 112 2.92 15.21 2.99
CA ASN A 112 1.57 15.54 2.55
C ASN A 112 0.83 14.31 1.98
N MET A 113 0.69 13.27 2.80
CA MET A 113 0.13 11.97 2.40
C MET A 113 -0.58 11.29 3.59
N PRO A 114 -1.78 10.71 3.40
CA PRO A 114 -2.44 9.88 4.40
C PRO A 114 -1.59 8.68 4.86
N GLN A 115 -1.75 8.25 6.11
CA GLN A 115 -0.93 7.19 6.73
C GLN A 115 -0.96 5.86 5.96
N ARG A 116 -2.13 5.43 5.46
CA ARG A 116 -2.24 4.20 4.65
C ARG A 116 -1.43 4.27 3.36
N MET A 117 -1.49 5.40 2.65
CA MET A 117 -0.69 5.62 1.44
C MET A 117 0.81 5.64 1.74
N MET A 118 1.21 6.22 2.89
CA MET A 118 2.62 6.19 3.32
C MET A 118 3.11 4.75 3.51
N GLY A 119 2.24 3.83 3.96
CA GLY A 119 2.53 2.39 4.03
C GLY A 119 2.97 1.83 2.67
N HIS A 120 2.11 1.94 1.66
CA HIS A 120 2.48 1.50 0.30
C HIS A 120 3.72 2.22 -0.23
N ALA A 121 3.86 3.53 0.02
CA ALA A 121 5.02 4.28 -0.43
C ALA A 121 6.33 3.78 0.21
N VAL A 122 6.33 3.42 1.51
CA VAL A 122 7.53 2.87 2.16
C VAL A 122 7.90 1.49 1.61
N LEU A 123 6.89 0.65 1.30
CA LEU A 123 7.11 -0.65 0.67
C LEU A 123 7.71 -0.52 -0.72
N LEU A 124 7.04 0.23 -1.60
CA LEU A 124 7.44 0.42 -2.99
C LEU A 124 8.83 1.05 -3.08
N SER A 125 9.11 2.08 -2.28
CA SER A 125 10.43 2.70 -2.25
C SER A 125 11.52 1.74 -1.75
N THR A 126 11.19 0.82 -0.82
CA THR A 126 12.12 -0.24 -0.40
C THR A 126 12.40 -1.22 -1.54
N MET A 127 11.37 -1.67 -2.26
CA MET A 127 11.51 -2.60 -3.40
C MET A 127 12.35 -1.99 -4.52
N LEU A 128 12.16 -0.70 -4.79
CA LEU A 128 12.91 0.09 -5.75
C LEU A 128 14.30 0.52 -5.25
N ARG A 129 14.66 0.18 -4.01
CA ARG A 129 15.91 0.60 -3.33
C ARG A 129 16.11 2.12 -3.31
N ARG A 130 15.02 2.89 -3.29
CA ARG A 130 15.04 4.34 -3.09
C ARG A 130 15.18 4.63 -1.60
N HIS A 131 16.42 4.53 -1.12
CA HIS A 131 16.73 4.63 0.31
C HIS A 131 16.25 5.92 0.96
N SER A 132 16.40 7.06 0.28
CA SER A 132 15.92 8.37 0.75
C SER A 132 14.40 8.39 0.94
N ASP A 133 13.67 7.83 -0.02
CA ASP A 133 12.21 7.79 0.00
C ASP A 133 11.71 6.81 1.07
N THR A 134 12.38 5.67 1.20
CA THR A 134 12.11 4.70 2.27
C THR A 134 12.28 5.34 3.65
N GLU A 135 13.35 6.13 3.82
CA GLU A 135 13.60 6.84 5.07
C GLU A 135 12.56 7.93 5.34
N LYS A 136 12.23 8.73 4.31
CA LYS A 136 11.21 9.78 4.37
C LYS A 136 9.86 9.20 4.82
N TYR A 137 9.32 8.20 4.11
CA TYR A 137 8.01 7.65 4.38
C TYR A 137 7.99 6.80 5.66
N GLY A 138 9.00 5.96 5.88
CA GLY A 138 9.09 5.12 7.07
C GLY A 138 9.15 5.94 8.36
N ARG A 139 9.97 6.99 8.40
CA ARG A 139 10.04 7.86 9.59
C ARG A 139 8.77 8.68 9.79
N ALA A 140 8.11 9.09 8.71
CA ALA A 140 6.83 9.80 8.78
C ALA A 140 5.76 8.95 9.47
N ILE A 141 5.63 7.66 9.10
CA ILE A 141 4.73 6.70 9.77
C ILE A 141 5.08 6.60 11.26
N LEU A 142 6.37 6.43 11.59
CA LEU A 142 6.79 6.26 12.97
C LEU A 142 6.57 7.50 13.85
N ARG A 143 6.43 8.71 13.28
CA ARG A 143 6.16 9.96 14.01
C ARG A 143 4.70 10.12 14.38
N VAL A 144 3.80 9.77 13.47
CA VAL A 144 2.35 9.96 13.64
C VAL A 144 1.64 8.72 14.17
N ARG A 145 2.40 7.65 14.47
CA ARG A 145 1.83 6.41 14.99
C ARG A 145 1.15 6.64 16.33
N GLU A 146 -0.01 6.04 16.49
CA GLU A 146 -0.72 5.99 17.76
C GLU A 146 -0.17 4.85 18.64
N LYS A 147 -0.53 4.84 19.93
CA LYS A 147 0.03 3.87 20.89
C LYS A 147 -0.30 2.42 20.52
N ASP A 148 -1.47 2.21 19.92
CA ASP A 148 -1.99 0.89 19.55
C ASP A 148 -1.66 0.52 18.09
N ASP A 149 -0.96 1.40 17.35
CA ASP A 149 -0.53 1.12 15.98
C ASP A 149 0.52 0.01 15.92
N PHE A 150 0.46 -0.79 14.85
CA PHE A 150 1.43 -1.83 14.55
C PHE A 150 2.24 -1.52 13.27
N PRO A 151 3.23 -0.61 13.32
CA PRO A 151 3.98 -0.14 12.15
C PRO A 151 5.16 -1.07 11.78
N ALA A 152 4.96 -2.39 11.85
CA ALA A 152 6.02 -3.37 11.59
C ALA A 152 6.66 -3.19 10.21
N GLU A 153 5.85 -2.84 9.21
CA GLU A 153 6.29 -2.54 7.84
C GLU A 153 7.35 -1.42 7.80
N ALA A 154 7.06 -0.28 8.43
CA ALA A 154 7.99 0.85 8.46
C ALA A 154 9.33 0.46 9.09
N PHE A 155 9.31 -0.26 10.22
CA PHE A 155 10.55 -0.72 10.86
C PHE A 155 11.34 -1.70 10.00
N VAL A 156 10.68 -2.69 9.38
CA VAL A 156 11.33 -3.68 8.52
C VAL A 156 11.93 -3.02 7.28
N CYS A 157 11.17 -2.17 6.59
CA CYS A 157 11.62 -1.44 5.41
C CYS A 157 12.79 -0.50 5.71
N LEU A 158 12.71 0.29 6.79
CA LEU A 158 13.82 1.12 7.26
C LEU A 158 15.05 0.27 7.61
N GLY A 159 14.86 -0.87 8.27
CA GLY A 159 15.94 -1.78 8.66
C GLY A 159 16.65 -2.38 7.45
N LEU A 160 15.89 -2.80 6.43
CA LEU A 160 16.44 -3.29 5.16
C LEU A 160 17.20 -2.19 4.41
N SER A 161 16.64 -0.97 4.36
CA SER A 161 17.30 0.19 3.75
C SER A 161 18.62 0.53 4.45
N ALA A 162 18.64 0.55 5.78
CA ALA A 162 19.86 0.75 6.57
C ALA A 162 20.88 -0.38 6.31
N MET A 163 20.43 -1.63 6.26
CA MET A 163 21.31 -2.77 6.01
C MET A 163 21.95 -2.73 4.62
N LEU A 164 21.18 -2.34 3.59
CA LEU A 164 21.67 -2.17 2.22
C LEU A 164 22.69 -1.02 2.10
N ARG A 165 22.60 0.00 2.97
CA ARG A 165 23.58 1.09 3.08
C ARG A 165 24.79 0.74 3.96
N GLY A 166 24.85 -0.46 4.53
CA GLY A 166 25.95 -0.91 5.41
C GLY A 166 25.81 -0.46 6.87
N GLU A 167 24.67 0.10 7.26
CA GLU A 167 24.42 0.63 8.61
C GLU A 167 23.88 -0.47 9.55
N ALA A 168 24.71 -1.49 9.79
CA ALA A 168 24.31 -2.73 10.47
C ALA A 168 23.72 -2.51 11.88
N ASN A 169 24.25 -1.55 12.65
CA ASN A 169 23.75 -1.24 13.99
C ASN A 169 22.33 -0.65 13.95
N GLN A 170 22.10 0.28 13.02
CA GLN A 170 20.78 0.89 12.83
C GLN A 170 19.77 -0.14 12.34
N ALA A 171 20.15 -0.96 11.35
CA ALA A 171 19.31 -2.06 10.87
C ALA A 171 18.91 -3.03 12.00
N SER A 172 19.88 -3.43 12.83
CA SER A 172 19.65 -4.32 13.96
C SER A 172 18.71 -3.70 15.01
N SER A 173 18.83 -2.39 15.28
CA SER A 173 17.91 -1.69 16.17
C SER A 173 16.48 -1.72 15.61
N LEU A 174 16.31 -1.37 14.33
CA LEU A 174 15.00 -1.32 13.68
C LEU A 174 14.31 -2.69 13.62
N PHE A 175 15.05 -3.75 13.30
CA PHE A 175 14.49 -5.10 13.32
C PHE A 175 14.15 -5.57 14.73
N ARG A 176 14.89 -5.13 15.74
CA ARG A 176 14.57 -5.44 17.15
C ARG A 176 13.30 -4.73 17.58
N ASP A 177 13.15 -3.46 17.22
CA ASP A 177 11.95 -2.69 17.50
C ASP A 177 10.73 -3.35 16.85
N ALA A 178 10.82 -3.72 15.56
CA ALA A 178 9.78 -4.50 14.88
C ALA A 178 9.47 -5.81 15.61
N ALA A 179 10.47 -6.62 15.94
CA ALA A 179 10.29 -7.93 16.56
C ALA A 179 9.66 -7.89 17.96
N ASN A 180 9.80 -6.75 18.64
CA ASN A 180 9.28 -6.48 19.99
C ASN A 180 7.91 -5.81 20.00
N LEU A 181 7.38 -5.39 18.84
CA LEU A 181 6.03 -4.86 18.78
C LEU A 181 5.04 -5.88 19.35
N GLN A 182 4.19 -5.43 20.28
CA GLN A 182 3.08 -6.24 20.77
C GLN A 182 1.99 -6.23 19.70
N MET A 183 1.71 -7.40 19.12
CA MET A 183 0.53 -7.58 18.29
C MET A 183 -0.71 -7.57 19.19
N LEU A 184 -1.28 -6.40 19.43
CA LEU A 184 -2.53 -6.26 20.18
C LEU A 184 -3.72 -6.75 19.34
N HIS A 185 -3.65 -6.59 18.02
CA HIS A 185 -4.65 -7.07 17.05
C HIS A 185 -3.97 -7.66 15.80
N PRO A 186 -4.30 -8.89 15.37
CA PRO A 186 -3.84 -9.42 14.09
C PRO A 186 -4.65 -8.77 12.97
N GLU A 187 -4.21 -7.61 12.49
CA GLU A 187 -4.97 -6.82 11.51
C GLU A 187 -4.91 -7.37 10.08
N ASN A 188 -3.85 -8.11 9.70
CA ASN A 188 -3.78 -8.94 8.49
C ASN A 188 -2.55 -9.87 8.50
N ASP A 189 -2.50 -10.82 7.55
CA ASP A 189 -1.40 -11.77 7.36
C ASP A 189 -0.06 -11.11 7.01
N MET A 190 -0.10 -10.01 6.25
CA MET A 190 1.10 -9.25 5.88
C MET A 190 1.83 -8.75 7.12
N LYS A 191 1.12 -8.13 8.07
CA LYS A 191 1.70 -7.63 9.31
C LYS A 191 2.27 -8.76 10.17
N ARG A 192 1.61 -9.92 10.21
CA ARG A 192 2.12 -11.13 10.87
C ARG A 192 3.42 -11.62 10.25
N MET A 193 3.46 -11.72 8.92
CA MET A 193 4.65 -12.11 8.17
C MET A 193 5.80 -11.13 8.41
N LEU A 194 5.57 -9.83 8.33
CA LEU A 194 6.58 -8.79 8.57
C LEU A 194 7.16 -8.88 9.98
N HIS A 195 6.32 -9.12 10.99
CA HIS A 195 6.76 -9.35 12.37
C HIS A 195 7.68 -10.56 12.51
N GLN A 196 7.33 -11.68 11.87
CA GLN A 196 8.16 -12.89 11.85
C GLN A 196 9.47 -12.64 11.07
N LYS A 197 9.41 -11.91 9.96
CA LYS A 197 10.59 -11.57 9.16
C LYS A 197 11.56 -10.68 9.90
N ALA A 198 11.10 -9.71 10.69
CA ALA A 198 11.98 -8.91 11.54
C ALA A 198 12.90 -9.77 12.43
N ARG A 199 12.34 -10.82 13.04
CA ARG A 199 13.10 -11.77 13.87
C ARG A 199 14.13 -12.57 13.07
N ALA A 200 13.78 -12.98 11.85
CA ALA A 200 14.69 -13.67 10.96
C ALA A 200 15.84 -12.75 10.50
N LEU A 201 15.52 -11.50 10.16
CA LEU A 201 16.46 -10.50 9.65
C LEU A 201 17.51 -10.09 10.68
N LEU A 202 17.18 -10.08 11.99
CA LEU A 202 18.16 -9.89 13.07
C LEU A 202 19.35 -10.87 13.01
N ARG A 203 19.15 -12.07 12.43
CA ARG A 203 20.16 -13.12 12.35
C ARG A 203 20.92 -13.10 11.02
N ARG A 204 20.51 -12.25 10.07
CA ARG A 204 21.10 -12.18 8.73
C ARG A 204 22.32 -11.26 8.73
N ARG A 205 23.31 -11.61 7.90
CA ARG A 205 24.56 -10.84 7.73
C ARG A 205 24.74 -10.30 6.31
N ASN A 206 23.98 -10.81 5.34
CA ASN A 206 24.07 -10.39 3.94
C ASN A 206 22.82 -9.58 3.55
N ALA A 207 23.03 -8.29 3.25
CA ALA A 207 21.97 -7.34 2.93
C ALA A 207 21.20 -7.72 1.66
N THR A 208 21.90 -8.18 0.63
CA THR A 208 21.29 -8.55 -0.66
C THR A 208 20.40 -9.78 -0.52
N VAL A 209 20.86 -10.79 0.22
CA VAL A 209 20.07 -12.01 0.47
C VAL A 209 18.82 -11.68 1.29
N ALA A 210 18.97 -10.91 2.35
CA ALA A 210 17.84 -10.48 3.18
C ALA A 210 16.80 -9.67 2.39
N HIS A 211 17.26 -8.77 1.52
CA HIS A 211 16.38 -8.01 0.65
C HIS A 211 15.67 -8.91 -0.38
N ALA A 212 16.38 -9.89 -0.98
CA ALA A 212 15.76 -10.88 -1.86
C ALA A 212 14.73 -11.75 -1.13
N GLU A 213 15.03 -12.21 0.10
CA GLU A 213 14.08 -12.95 0.95
C GLU A 213 12.84 -12.12 1.29
N PHE A 214 13.03 -10.82 1.52
CA PHE A 214 11.93 -9.89 1.73
C PHE A 214 11.08 -9.75 0.47
N LEU A 215 11.70 -9.53 -0.71
CA LEU A 215 10.98 -9.47 -1.98
C LEU A 215 10.16 -10.73 -2.21
N VAL A 216 10.77 -11.92 -2.09
CA VAL A 216 10.06 -13.20 -2.25
C VAL A 216 8.90 -13.32 -1.29
N ALA A 217 9.08 -12.93 -0.02
CA ALA A 217 7.99 -12.98 0.96
C ALA A 217 6.84 -12.04 0.60
N MET A 218 7.15 -10.82 0.13
CA MET A 218 6.13 -9.88 -0.35
C MET A 218 5.39 -10.43 -1.57
N PHE A 219 6.11 -10.96 -2.56
CA PHE A 219 5.50 -11.58 -3.75
C PHE A 219 4.61 -12.77 -3.42
N CYS A 220 5.07 -13.69 -2.57
CA CYS A 220 4.29 -14.86 -2.18
C CYS A 220 3.04 -14.48 -1.39
N HIS A 221 3.10 -13.41 -0.60
CA HIS A 221 1.93 -12.93 0.13
C HIS A 221 0.94 -12.17 -0.76
N GLU A 222 1.39 -11.67 -1.91
CA GLU A 222 0.50 -11.00 -2.87
C GLU A 222 -0.27 -11.95 -3.79
N GLN A 223 0.12 -13.23 -3.86
CA GLN A 223 -0.44 -14.27 -4.76
C GLN A 223 -1.28 -15.35 -4.04
N MET A 224 -1.48 -15.21 -2.73
CA MET A 224 -2.27 -16.12 -1.89
C MET A 224 -3.55 -15.43 -1.41
#